data_AF-A0A1Z9EHX6-F1
#
_entry.id   AF-A0A1Z9EHX6-F1
#
_cell.length_a   1.000
_cell.length_b   1.000
_cell.length_c   1.000
_cell.angle_alpha   90.00
_cell.angle_beta   90.00
_cell.angle_gamma   90.00
#
_symmetry.space_group_name_H-M   'P 1'
#
loop_
_entity.id
_entity.type
_entity.pdbx_description
1 polymer ?
#
loop_
_entity_poly.entity_id
_entity_poly.type
_entity_poly.pdbx_seq_one_letter_code
_entity_poly.pdbx_strand_id
1 'polypeptide(L)'
;MAAIITDQIRILNAGNFIAGVSNASNSYYSFIGLTNPADYQSDWDSDPPAPKDSFDQENDYWDTMIALKKINTDDARQVVPKLTWSSGTTYDMYRHDYSRSNTASVSGATNLYSANYIVLNSDFRVYICLQNGTDPDNTEGRPSLDEPTFTDLEPRSAGTSGDGYIWKYLYTIKPSEVVRFESTDFMPVPTDWLTAAENSAVRDNAVDGGIKIVTVTNKGVGLGTANSVYTSVPIRGDGTGAQCTIVVDGNQQVSSVTVSNQGSGYTYGNVDLVAGGVPTGTTRPSFDVIIPPQGGHGANIYRELGAYNVLLYSRIENDSTNPDFITGNQIARVGVVENPQQFGSSSLLQADKASALSALKLVGTGYSTASFAGDSYFTQTVSTGTTAVGRVISYDQNTGVLKFWQDRSLSGFNTVGTAQTQPTYGFDLTEFSGSPGTGGSLVISPTTGQDLSIDTDFTGITTVINNRTYYLGQTFDSGIANPEVKAHSGSIIYVDNRPSITRSSNQKEDIKVILQF
;
A
#
# COMPACT_ATOMS: atom_id res chain seq x y z
N MET A 1 34.03 -1.24 -8.75
CA MET A 1 33.43 0.09 -8.50
C MET A 1 32.44 -0.07 -7.35
N ALA A 2 32.52 0.74 -6.30
CA ALA A 2 31.60 0.68 -5.16
C ALA A 2 30.60 1.85 -5.25
N ALA A 3 29.31 1.55 -5.33
CA ALA A 3 28.23 2.52 -5.41
C ALA A 3 27.00 1.98 -4.65
N ILE A 4 26.14 2.87 -4.15
CA ILE A 4 24.88 2.52 -3.48
C ILE A 4 23.78 3.50 -3.89
N ILE A 5 22.57 2.98 -4.05
CA ILE A 5 21.34 3.76 -4.17
C ILE A 5 20.87 4.03 -2.74
N THR A 6 20.96 5.29 -2.30
CA THR A 6 20.56 5.65 -0.92
C THR A 6 19.05 5.63 -0.76
N ASP A 7 18.56 5.38 0.45
CA ASP A 7 17.12 5.39 0.73
C ASP A 7 16.43 6.74 0.44
N GLN A 8 17.18 7.84 0.33
CA GLN A 8 16.61 9.14 0.00
C GLN A 8 15.97 9.17 -1.40
N ILE A 9 16.51 8.42 -2.37
CA ILE A 9 15.88 8.32 -3.69
C ILE A 9 14.60 7.46 -3.65
N ARG A 10 14.54 6.49 -2.75
CA ARG A 10 13.36 5.64 -2.52
C ARG A 10 12.22 6.47 -1.94
N ILE A 11 12.53 7.29 -0.93
CA ILE A 11 11.59 8.25 -0.32
C ILE A 11 11.13 9.29 -1.35
N LEU A 12 12.05 9.81 -2.18
CA LEU A 12 11.72 10.73 -3.27
C LEU A 12 10.78 10.09 -4.29
N ASN A 13 11.04 8.85 -4.71
CA ASN A 13 10.21 8.13 -5.67
C ASN A 13 8.81 7.84 -5.12
N ALA A 14 8.71 7.45 -3.84
CA ALA A 14 7.42 7.31 -3.17
C ALA A 14 6.61 8.63 -3.15
N GLY A 15 7.28 9.75 -2.85
CA GLY A 15 6.67 11.08 -2.92
C GLY A 15 6.24 11.47 -4.34
N ASN A 16 7.06 11.19 -5.35
CA ASN A 16 6.74 11.44 -6.76
C ASN A 16 5.55 10.59 -7.23
N PHE A 17 5.45 9.35 -6.77
CA PHE A 17 4.32 8.48 -7.10
C PHE A 17 3.01 8.99 -6.49
N ILE A 18 3.01 9.39 -5.21
CA ILE A 18 1.84 10.05 -4.59
C ILE A 18 1.47 11.34 -5.33
N ALA A 19 2.46 12.15 -5.71
CA ALA A 19 2.23 13.35 -6.51
C ALA A 19 1.61 13.00 -7.87
N GLY A 20 2.04 11.90 -8.50
CA GLY A 20 1.46 11.34 -9.72
C GLY A 20 -0.02 10.99 -9.54
N VAL A 21 -0.39 10.28 -8.47
CA VAL A 21 -1.79 9.93 -8.14
C VAL A 21 -2.63 11.18 -7.86
N SER A 22 -2.04 12.22 -7.26
CA SER A 22 -2.73 13.50 -7.00
C SER A 22 -2.89 14.39 -8.23
N ASN A 23 -2.17 14.09 -9.32
CA ASN A 23 -2.21 14.90 -10.52
C ASN A 23 -3.45 14.55 -11.36
N ALA A 24 -4.36 15.52 -11.54
CA ALA A 24 -5.58 15.34 -12.33
C ALA A 24 -5.33 15.03 -13.83
N SER A 25 -4.09 15.20 -14.31
CA SER A 25 -3.69 14.78 -15.66
C SER A 25 -3.43 13.28 -15.77
N ASN A 26 -3.31 12.58 -14.63
CA ASN A 26 -3.16 11.15 -14.54
C ASN A 26 -4.44 10.50 -14.00
N SER A 27 -4.58 9.19 -14.19
CA SER A 27 -5.71 8.41 -13.69
C SER A 27 -5.24 7.01 -13.31
N TYR A 28 -5.42 6.61 -12.06
CA TYR A 28 -5.00 5.28 -11.58
C TYR A 28 -6.23 4.46 -11.23
N TYR A 29 -6.22 3.18 -11.59
CA TYR A 29 -7.30 2.26 -11.28
C TYR A 29 -6.75 0.96 -10.72
N SER A 30 -7.39 0.47 -9.67
CA SER A 30 -7.32 -0.95 -9.34
C SER A 30 -8.24 -1.73 -10.28
N PHE A 31 -7.83 -2.92 -10.70
CA PHE A 31 -8.68 -3.82 -11.48
C PHE A 31 -8.78 -5.19 -10.82
N ILE A 32 -9.86 -5.89 -11.15
CA ILE A 32 -10.03 -7.32 -10.86
C ILE A 32 -10.20 -8.09 -12.18
N GLY A 33 -9.78 -9.34 -12.18
CA GLY A 33 -9.85 -10.18 -13.37
C GLY A 33 -9.69 -11.67 -13.09
N LEU A 34 -9.62 -12.41 -14.19
CA LEU A 34 -9.41 -13.85 -14.25
C LEU A 34 -10.47 -14.65 -13.50
N THR A 35 -11.55 -15.02 -14.21
CA THR A 35 -12.61 -15.86 -13.64
C THR A 35 -12.34 -17.35 -13.79
N ASN A 36 -11.45 -17.77 -14.68
CA ASN A 36 -11.19 -19.18 -15.00
C ASN A 36 -9.77 -19.65 -14.62
N PRO A 37 -9.28 -19.43 -13.38
CA PRO A 37 -7.91 -19.73 -13.00
C PRO A 37 -7.53 -21.21 -13.22
N ALA A 38 -8.48 -22.12 -13.04
CA ALA A 38 -8.28 -23.56 -13.23
C ALA A 38 -7.87 -23.95 -14.67
N ASP A 39 -8.24 -23.14 -15.67
CA ASP A 39 -7.85 -23.36 -17.06
C ASP A 39 -6.38 -23.00 -17.32
N TYR A 40 -5.80 -22.15 -16.48
CA TYR A 40 -4.37 -21.79 -16.53
C TYR A 40 -3.55 -22.77 -15.69
N GLN A 41 -4.06 -23.15 -14.52
CA GLN A 41 -3.39 -24.07 -13.60
C GLN A 41 -4.42 -24.74 -12.69
N SER A 42 -4.42 -26.08 -12.64
CA SER A 42 -5.43 -26.86 -11.91
C SER A 42 -5.38 -26.69 -10.38
N ASP A 43 -4.22 -26.33 -9.83
CA ASP A 43 -3.98 -26.13 -8.40
C ASP A 43 -3.76 -24.65 -8.03
N TRP A 44 -4.25 -23.73 -8.88
CA TRP A 44 -4.14 -22.28 -8.69
C TRP A 44 -4.55 -21.81 -7.29
N ASP A 45 -5.61 -22.36 -6.71
CA ASP A 45 -6.11 -21.91 -5.40
C ASP A 45 -5.18 -22.27 -4.23
N SER A 46 -4.37 -23.31 -4.37
CA SER A 46 -3.38 -23.72 -3.37
C SER A 46 -1.99 -23.16 -3.63
N ASP A 47 -1.63 -22.93 -4.89
CA ASP A 47 -0.33 -22.41 -5.30
C ASP A 47 -0.49 -21.47 -6.53
N PRO A 48 -1.01 -20.25 -6.33
CA PRO A 48 -1.19 -19.30 -7.42
C PRO A 48 0.17 -18.99 -8.07
N PRO A 49 0.30 -19.06 -9.40
CA PRO A 49 1.56 -18.83 -10.07
C PRO A 49 1.96 -17.36 -9.95
N ALA A 50 3.27 -17.10 -9.81
CA ALA A 50 3.80 -15.74 -9.86
C ALA A 50 3.37 -15.03 -11.17
N PRO A 51 2.92 -13.76 -11.11
CA PRO A 51 2.64 -12.96 -12.29
C PRO A 51 3.85 -12.91 -13.22
N LYS A 52 3.61 -12.89 -14.54
CA LYS A 52 4.68 -12.73 -15.54
C LYS A 52 4.74 -11.28 -16.01
N ASP A 53 5.94 -10.79 -16.27
CA ASP A 53 6.19 -9.46 -16.83
C ASP A 53 6.67 -9.60 -18.28
N SER A 54 5.73 -9.46 -19.22
CA SER A 54 6.00 -9.40 -20.66
C SER A 54 4.79 -8.80 -21.38
N PHE A 55 5.00 -8.22 -22.57
CA PHE A 55 3.90 -7.64 -23.36
C PHE A 55 2.80 -8.64 -23.74
N ASP A 56 3.16 -9.92 -23.95
CA ASP A 56 2.16 -10.96 -24.21
C ASP A 56 1.27 -11.18 -22.98
N GLN A 57 1.88 -11.21 -21.80
CA GLN A 57 1.16 -11.38 -20.56
C GLN A 57 0.36 -10.11 -20.18
N GLU A 58 0.88 -8.92 -20.48
CA GLU A 58 0.14 -7.66 -20.32
C GLU A 58 -1.16 -7.65 -21.13
N ASN A 59 -1.12 -8.21 -22.34
CA ASN A 59 -2.34 -8.39 -23.15
C ASN A 59 -3.30 -9.40 -22.51
N ASP A 60 -2.82 -10.54 -21.99
CA ASP A 60 -3.67 -11.48 -21.25
C ASP A 60 -4.30 -10.85 -19.99
N TYR A 61 -3.57 -9.97 -19.29
CA TYR A 61 -4.15 -9.22 -18.16
C TYR A 61 -5.31 -8.32 -18.60
N TRP A 62 -5.18 -7.68 -19.76
CA TRP A 62 -6.25 -6.89 -20.36
C TRP A 62 -7.44 -7.74 -20.81
N ASP A 63 -7.18 -8.85 -21.50
CA ASP A 63 -8.22 -9.75 -21.98
C ASP A 63 -9.06 -10.23 -20.79
N THR A 64 -8.39 -10.59 -19.69
CA THR A 64 -8.99 -11.16 -18.46
C THR A 64 -9.55 -10.14 -17.46
N MET A 65 -9.49 -8.84 -17.76
CA MET A 65 -10.01 -7.80 -16.87
C MET A 65 -11.54 -7.77 -16.85
N ILE A 66 -12.12 -7.57 -15.68
CA ILE A 66 -13.57 -7.55 -15.48
C ILE A 66 -14.06 -6.14 -15.19
N ALA A 67 -13.47 -5.48 -14.21
CA ALA A 67 -13.91 -4.19 -13.75
C ALA A 67 -12.76 -3.41 -13.09
N LEU A 68 -12.89 -2.09 -13.12
CA LEU A 68 -11.91 -1.15 -12.61
C LEU A 68 -12.56 -0.21 -11.58
N LYS A 69 -11.80 0.13 -10.53
CA LYS A 69 -12.15 1.12 -9.51
C LYS A 69 -11.06 2.17 -9.46
N LYS A 70 -11.44 3.44 -9.64
CA LYS A 70 -10.54 4.58 -9.59
C LYS A 70 -9.92 4.73 -8.21
N ILE A 71 -8.63 5.02 -8.20
CA ILE A 71 -7.85 5.33 -7.00
C ILE A 71 -7.74 6.85 -6.93
N ASN A 72 -8.43 7.47 -5.97
CA ASN A 72 -8.35 8.91 -5.76
C ASN A 72 -7.13 9.28 -4.90
N THR A 73 -6.84 10.57 -4.79
CA THR A 73 -5.77 11.08 -3.93
C THR A 73 -5.96 10.67 -2.46
N ASP A 74 -7.21 10.58 -2.00
CA ASP A 74 -7.54 10.12 -0.63
C ASP A 74 -7.49 8.61 -0.45
N ASP A 75 -7.23 7.86 -1.52
CA ASP A 75 -7.10 6.41 -1.55
C ASP A 75 -5.63 5.98 -1.71
N ALA A 76 -4.68 6.92 -1.63
CA ALA A 76 -3.24 6.64 -1.63
C ALA A 76 -2.53 7.32 -0.45
N ARG A 77 -1.67 6.57 0.25
CA ARG A 77 -0.88 7.08 1.38
C ARG A 77 0.52 6.49 1.41
N GLN A 78 1.50 7.30 1.83
CA GLN A 78 2.78 6.75 2.26
C GLN A 78 2.60 5.98 3.57
N VAL A 79 3.24 4.83 3.67
CA VAL A 79 3.18 3.94 4.84
C VAL A 79 4.58 3.53 5.27
N VAL A 80 4.73 3.23 6.55
CA VAL A 80 5.96 2.70 7.14
C VAL A 80 5.67 1.38 7.85
N PRO A 81 6.68 0.52 8.06
CA PRO A 81 6.51 -0.69 8.84
C PRO A 81 5.87 -0.39 10.20
N LYS A 82 4.86 -1.17 10.56
CA LYS A 82 4.12 -1.03 11.82
C LYS A 82 4.76 -1.93 12.86
N LEU A 83 5.06 -1.34 14.00
CA LEU A 83 5.43 -2.07 15.20
C LEU A 83 4.51 -1.62 16.34
N THR A 84 3.66 -2.52 16.83
CA THR A 84 2.76 -2.19 17.95
C THR A 84 3.53 -2.33 19.27
N TRP A 85 3.35 -1.36 20.17
CA TRP A 85 3.98 -1.42 21.47
C TRP A 85 3.42 -2.60 22.30
N SER A 86 4.29 -3.27 23.04
CA SER A 86 3.94 -4.33 23.98
C SER A 86 4.91 -4.34 25.16
N SER A 87 4.37 -4.47 26.37
CA SER A 87 5.17 -4.57 27.59
C SER A 87 6.11 -5.78 27.54
N GLY A 88 7.34 -5.60 28.00
CA GLY A 88 8.38 -6.63 28.03
C GLY A 88 9.13 -6.79 26.71
N THR A 89 8.80 -6.03 25.67
CA THR A 89 9.55 -6.01 24.41
C THR A 89 10.68 -5.00 24.48
N THR A 90 11.85 -5.39 23.99
CA THR A 90 12.99 -4.48 23.81
C THR A 90 12.92 -3.89 22.40
N TYR A 91 13.02 -2.56 22.29
CA TYR A 91 13.02 -1.82 21.03
C TYR A 91 14.41 -1.27 20.75
N ASP A 92 14.70 -0.97 19.48
CA ASP A 92 15.89 -0.18 19.16
C ASP A 92 15.67 1.28 19.56
N MET A 93 16.75 1.99 19.85
CA MET A 93 16.73 3.45 19.91
C MET A 93 17.06 4.04 18.54
N TYR A 94 16.59 5.25 18.27
CA TYR A 94 17.04 6.02 17.13
C TYR A 94 18.56 6.24 17.22
N ARG A 95 19.26 5.95 16.13
CA ARG A 95 20.68 6.31 15.95
C ARG A 95 20.99 6.68 14.52
N HIS A 96 21.69 7.80 14.35
CA HIS A 96 22.09 8.33 13.04
C HIS A 96 23.20 7.52 12.36
N ASP A 97 23.90 6.65 13.10
CA ASP A 97 25.12 5.98 12.66
C ASP A 97 24.93 4.47 12.38
N TYR A 98 23.68 4.00 12.34
CA TYR A 98 23.39 2.63 11.93
C TYR A 98 23.90 2.33 10.52
N SER A 99 24.73 1.31 10.44
CA SER A 99 25.46 0.92 9.23
C SER A 99 25.85 -0.56 9.26
N ARG A 100 26.42 -1.07 8.18
CA ARG A 100 26.93 -2.44 8.09
C ARG A 100 28.04 -2.76 9.12
N SER A 101 28.71 -1.73 9.63
CA SER A 101 29.76 -1.85 10.66
C SER A 101 29.29 -1.43 12.05
N ASN A 102 28.09 -0.87 12.17
CA ASN A 102 27.50 -0.46 13.43
C ASN A 102 25.99 -0.78 13.40
N THR A 103 25.65 -2.02 13.72
CA THR A 103 24.29 -2.52 13.64
C THR A 103 23.48 -2.14 14.88
N ALA A 104 22.16 -2.08 14.73
CA ALA A 104 21.26 -1.94 15.86
C ALA A 104 21.37 -3.16 16.78
N SER A 105 21.54 -2.93 18.09
CA SER A 105 21.81 -3.99 19.05
C SER A 105 20.66 -4.99 19.20
N VAL A 106 19.41 -4.58 18.95
CA VAL A 106 18.23 -5.42 19.19
C VAL A 106 17.76 -6.09 17.90
N SER A 107 17.50 -5.31 16.85
CA SER A 107 17.02 -5.86 15.57
C SER A 107 18.13 -6.42 14.67
N GLY A 108 19.40 -6.06 14.92
CA GLY A 108 20.49 -6.35 13.99
C GLY A 108 20.45 -5.53 12.71
N ALA A 109 19.62 -4.48 12.65
CA ALA A 109 19.48 -3.64 11.47
C ALA A 109 20.80 -3.00 11.06
N THR A 110 21.08 -3.00 9.75
CA THR A 110 22.31 -2.43 9.17
C THR A 110 22.10 -1.02 8.58
N ASN A 111 20.91 -0.46 8.78
CA ASN A 111 20.50 0.89 8.41
C ASN A 111 19.36 1.33 9.35
N LEU A 112 19.08 2.63 9.41
CA LEU A 112 18.08 3.19 10.30
C LEU A 112 16.66 2.69 10.00
N TYR A 113 16.23 2.68 8.74
CA TYR A 113 14.83 2.40 8.39
C TYR A 113 14.43 0.92 8.54
N SER A 114 15.39 0.03 8.77
CA SER A 114 15.15 -1.37 9.14
C SER A 114 15.19 -1.63 10.66
N ALA A 115 15.48 -0.62 11.48
CA ALA A 115 15.52 -0.74 12.94
C ALA A 115 14.12 -0.59 13.57
N ASN A 116 13.92 -1.20 14.73
CA ASN A 116 12.65 -1.25 15.46
C ASN A 116 12.54 -0.11 16.48
N TYR A 117 12.69 1.14 16.03
CA TYR A 117 12.74 2.34 16.90
C TYR A 117 11.47 3.19 16.87
N ILE A 118 10.46 2.80 16.10
CA ILE A 118 9.17 3.48 15.99
C ILE A 118 8.10 2.52 16.51
N VAL A 119 7.17 3.02 17.33
CA VAL A 119 6.07 2.20 17.86
C VAL A 119 4.73 2.90 17.71
N LEU A 120 3.68 2.10 17.53
CA LEU A 120 2.28 2.48 17.61
C LEU A 120 1.72 2.04 18.97
N ASN A 121 1.18 2.96 19.74
CA ASN A 121 0.56 2.64 21.03
C ASN A 121 -0.91 2.22 20.87
N SER A 122 -1.54 1.84 21.99
CA SER A 122 -2.94 1.45 22.10
C SER A 122 -3.96 2.53 21.69
N ASP A 123 -3.57 3.81 21.71
CA ASP A 123 -4.38 4.97 21.29
C ASP A 123 -4.11 5.40 19.83
N PHE A 124 -3.45 4.58 19.01
CA PHE A 124 -3.03 4.90 17.64
C PHE A 124 -2.11 6.12 17.51
N ARG A 125 -1.29 6.38 18.55
CA ARG A 125 -0.25 7.41 18.55
C ARG A 125 1.09 6.80 18.19
N VAL A 126 1.83 7.49 17.33
CA VAL A 126 3.14 7.07 16.85
C VAL A 126 4.23 7.77 17.65
N TYR A 127 5.15 6.98 18.20
CA TYR A 127 6.30 7.45 18.97
C TYR A 127 7.60 6.95 18.37
N ILE A 128 8.64 7.77 18.54
CA ILE A 128 10.03 7.38 18.28
C ILE A 128 10.74 7.13 19.60
N CYS A 129 11.44 6.00 19.69
CA CYS A 129 12.33 5.65 20.79
C CYS A 129 13.64 6.41 20.60
N LEU A 130 13.95 7.39 21.44
CA LEU A 130 15.23 8.11 21.38
C LEU A 130 16.30 7.45 22.27
N GLN A 131 15.88 6.76 23.33
CA GLN A 131 16.72 5.95 24.21
C GLN A 131 15.91 4.74 24.68
N ASN A 132 16.51 3.56 24.70
CA ASN A 132 15.88 2.28 25.02
C ASN A 132 16.42 1.66 26.34
N GLY A 133 16.93 2.51 27.23
CA GLY A 133 17.55 2.08 28.48
C GLY A 133 18.95 1.49 28.35
N THR A 134 19.61 1.64 27.19
CA THR A 134 20.99 1.14 26.97
C THR A 134 21.98 1.86 27.87
N ASP A 135 22.86 1.08 28.50
CA ASP A 135 24.03 1.55 29.24
C ASP A 135 25.17 0.51 29.15
N PRO A 136 26.38 0.78 29.70
CA PRO A 136 27.50 -0.15 29.58
C PRO A 136 27.29 -1.54 30.22
N ASP A 137 26.27 -1.71 31.08
CA ASP A 137 25.92 -3.03 31.64
C ASP A 137 24.78 -3.69 30.85
N ASN A 138 24.02 -2.92 30.05
CA ASN A 138 22.85 -3.34 29.28
C ASN A 138 22.98 -2.86 27.83
N THR A 139 23.97 -3.39 27.11
CA THR A 139 24.32 -2.94 25.75
C THR A 139 23.26 -3.25 24.69
N GLU A 140 22.33 -4.15 25.02
CA GLU A 140 21.18 -4.52 24.18
C GLU A 140 19.91 -3.75 24.55
N GLY A 141 20.00 -2.74 25.43
CA GLY A 141 18.83 -2.05 25.96
C GLY A 141 18.08 -2.87 27.01
N ARG A 142 16.99 -2.30 27.52
CA ARG A 142 16.13 -2.94 28.52
C ARG A 142 14.76 -3.26 27.90
N PRO A 143 14.00 -4.22 28.45
CA PRO A 143 12.59 -4.37 28.10
C PRO A 143 11.80 -3.11 28.46
N SER A 144 10.96 -2.60 27.55
CA SER A 144 10.05 -1.49 27.84
C SER A 144 8.89 -1.98 28.72
N LEU A 145 8.58 -1.27 29.79
CA LEU A 145 7.53 -1.65 30.75
C LEU A 145 6.37 -0.65 30.76
N ASP A 146 6.65 0.62 30.43
CA ASP A 146 5.68 1.69 30.45
C ASP A 146 5.30 2.12 29.02
N GLU A 147 4.02 2.00 28.66
CA GLU A 147 3.51 2.42 27.35
C GLU A 147 3.51 3.95 27.22
N PRO A 148 4.10 4.54 26.16
CA PRO A 148 4.01 5.98 25.95
C PRO A 148 2.59 6.40 25.57
N THR A 149 2.01 7.30 26.36
CA THR A 149 0.66 7.85 26.14
C THR A 149 0.61 9.38 26.14
N PHE A 150 1.72 10.08 26.43
CA PHE A 150 1.76 11.53 26.45
C PHE A 150 1.80 12.14 25.04
N THR A 151 1.35 13.38 24.89
CA THR A 151 1.45 14.14 23.64
C THR A 151 2.36 15.37 23.78
N ASP A 152 3.16 15.42 24.85
CA ASP A 152 4.21 16.42 25.02
C ASP A 152 5.17 16.40 23.81
N LEU A 153 5.56 17.59 23.34
CA LEU A 153 6.45 17.73 22.18
C LEU A 153 7.90 17.38 22.54
N GLU A 154 8.26 17.54 23.82
CA GLU A 154 9.60 17.23 24.33
C GLU A 154 9.72 15.76 24.72
N PRO A 155 10.86 15.09 24.40
CA PRO A 155 11.05 13.70 24.75
C PRO A 155 11.07 13.46 26.26
N ARG A 156 10.46 12.37 26.72
CA ARG A 156 10.40 12.00 28.14
C ARG A 156 10.16 10.51 28.36
N SER A 157 10.33 10.05 29.60
CA SER A 157 9.91 8.71 29.99
C SER A 157 8.38 8.59 30.01
N ALA A 158 7.89 7.39 29.67
CA ALA A 158 6.47 7.07 29.65
C ALA A 158 5.90 6.85 31.07
N GLY A 159 6.71 6.33 31.99
CA GLY A 159 6.32 6.11 33.38
C GLY A 159 7.50 6.13 34.34
N THR A 160 7.34 5.43 35.47
CA THR A 160 8.28 5.40 36.60
C THR A 160 8.86 4.01 36.86
N SER A 161 8.66 3.05 35.96
CA SER A 161 9.18 1.68 36.12
C SER A 161 10.71 1.60 36.05
N GLY A 162 11.36 2.68 35.61
CA GLY A 162 12.83 2.76 35.55
C GLY A 162 13.43 1.97 34.39
N ASP A 163 12.65 1.67 33.35
CA ASP A 163 13.11 0.97 32.15
C ASP A 163 14.14 1.78 31.32
N GLY A 164 14.23 3.09 31.59
CA GLY A 164 15.20 4.00 30.98
C GLY A 164 14.82 4.44 29.57
N TYR A 165 13.57 4.19 29.13
CA TYR A 165 13.12 4.63 27.82
C TYR A 165 12.83 6.13 27.79
N ILE A 166 13.23 6.77 26.69
CA ILE A 166 12.84 8.14 26.35
C ILE A 166 12.12 8.11 25.00
N TRP A 167 10.84 8.45 25.03
CA TRP A 167 9.99 8.49 23.86
C TRP A 167 9.78 9.94 23.41
N LYS A 168 9.56 10.15 22.12
CA LYS A 168 9.04 11.41 21.58
C LYS A 168 7.79 11.14 20.76
N TYR A 169 6.73 11.90 21.02
CA TYR A 169 5.50 11.86 20.26
C TYR A 169 5.71 12.47 18.86
N LEU A 170 5.16 11.81 17.82
CA LEU A 170 5.19 12.31 16.44
C LEU A 170 3.81 12.75 15.95
N TYR A 171 2.84 11.83 15.90
CA TYR A 171 1.49 12.12 15.43
C TYR A 171 0.49 11.05 15.91
N THR A 172 -0.80 11.33 15.73
CA THR A 172 -1.90 10.39 15.99
C THR A 172 -2.54 10.01 14.66
N ILE A 173 -2.71 8.72 14.40
CA ILE A 173 -3.36 8.23 13.18
C ILE A 173 -4.88 8.43 13.32
N LYS A 174 -5.51 9.01 12.29
CA LYS A 174 -6.96 9.22 12.30
C LYS A 174 -7.70 7.89 12.15
N PRO A 175 -8.83 7.66 12.85
CA PRO A 175 -9.61 6.42 12.71
C PRO A 175 -10.00 6.07 11.27
N SER A 176 -10.30 7.08 10.43
CA SER A 176 -10.59 6.89 9.00
C SER A 176 -9.39 6.35 8.21
N GLU A 177 -8.17 6.73 8.61
CA GLU A 177 -6.94 6.26 7.98
C GLU A 177 -6.55 4.87 8.46
N VAL A 178 -6.86 4.51 9.71
CA VAL A 178 -6.68 3.15 10.21
C VAL A 178 -7.45 2.16 9.33
N VAL A 179 -8.73 2.41 9.08
CA VAL A 179 -9.56 1.50 8.27
C VAL A 179 -8.98 1.28 6.87
N ARG A 180 -8.51 2.36 6.22
CA ARG A 180 -8.03 2.33 4.83
C ARG A 180 -6.58 1.91 4.65
N PHE A 181 -5.69 2.33 5.55
CA PHE A 181 -4.25 2.32 5.33
C PHE A 181 -3.44 1.58 6.40
N GLU A 182 -4.05 1.18 7.50
CA GLU A 182 -3.39 0.26 8.43
C GLU A 182 -3.54 -1.18 7.92
N SER A 183 -2.46 -1.96 8.04
CA SER A 183 -2.42 -3.39 7.75
C SER A 183 -1.66 -4.10 8.85
N THR A 184 -1.53 -5.43 8.79
CA THR A 184 -0.74 -6.20 9.76
C THR A 184 0.67 -5.63 9.92
N ASP A 185 1.31 -5.25 8.82
CA ASP A 185 2.74 -4.91 8.79
C ASP A 185 3.02 -3.44 8.51
N PHE A 186 2.01 -2.62 8.19
CA PHE A 186 2.20 -1.22 7.80
C PHE A 186 1.21 -0.28 8.48
N MET A 187 1.67 0.95 8.74
CA MET A 187 0.87 2.05 9.28
C MET A 187 1.01 3.32 8.43
N PRO A 188 -0.06 4.13 8.31
CA PRO A 188 -0.04 5.35 7.53
C PRO A 188 0.80 6.45 8.15
N VAL A 189 1.38 7.22 7.24
CA VAL A 189 2.08 8.46 7.52
C VAL A 189 1.19 9.63 7.09
N PRO A 190 1.06 10.71 7.88
CA PRO A 190 0.20 11.85 7.53
C PRO A 190 0.57 12.44 6.17
N THR A 191 -0.43 12.91 5.42
CA THR A 191 -0.19 13.67 4.18
C THR A 191 0.29 15.08 4.47
N ASP A 192 0.94 15.67 3.47
CA ASP A 192 1.30 17.08 3.45
C ASP A 192 2.05 17.53 4.71
N TRP A 193 2.87 16.67 5.31
CA TRP A 193 3.51 16.94 6.62
C TRP A 193 4.22 18.30 6.69
N LEU A 194 4.84 18.69 5.58
CA LEU A 194 5.61 19.93 5.46
C LEU A 194 4.73 21.20 5.45
N THR A 195 3.43 21.08 5.19
CA THR A 195 2.51 22.22 5.01
C THR A 195 1.24 22.12 5.86
N ALA A 196 0.85 20.94 6.30
CA ALA A 196 -0.37 20.70 7.08
C ALA A 196 -0.31 21.41 8.45
N ALA A 197 -1.43 22.02 8.82
CA ALA A 197 -1.58 22.72 10.09
C ALA A 197 -1.70 21.75 11.29
N GLU A 198 -2.30 20.58 11.08
CA GLU A 198 -2.60 19.59 12.14
C GLU A 198 -1.36 19.13 12.90
N ASN A 199 -0.22 19.00 12.20
CA ASN A 199 1.04 18.53 12.78
C ASN A 199 2.09 19.64 12.95
N SER A 200 1.68 20.91 12.79
CA SER A 200 2.57 22.07 12.88
C SER A 200 3.30 22.14 14.21
N ALA A 201 2.63 21.85 15.33
CA ALA A 201 3.24 21.90 16.65
C ALA A 201 4.49 20.99 16.78
N VAL A 202 4.45 19.78 16.21
CA VAL A 202 5.57 18.83 16.26
C VAL A 202 6.69 19.28 15.35
N ARG A 203 6.35 19.72 14.13
CA ARG A 203 7.32 20.21 13.14
C ARG A 203 8.03 21.48 13.61
N ASP A 204 7.29 22.42 14.17
CA ASP A 204 7.81 23.73 14.59
C ASP A 204 8.59 23.64 15.91
N ASN A 205 8.42 22.55 16.68
CA ASN A 205 9.25 22.21 17.84
C ASN A 205 10.59 21.56 17.45
N ALA A 206 10.71 21.05 16.22
CA ALA A 206 11.96 20.45 15.76
C ALA A 206 13.07 21.50 15.67
N VAL A 207 14.26 21.14 16.15
CA VAL A 207 15.44 22.01 16.09
C VAL A 207 16.54 21.29 15.33
N ASP A 208 16.99 21.91 14.24
CA ASP A 208 18.03 21.36 13.38
C ASP A 208 19.32 21.14 14.18
N GLY A 209 19.83 19.91 14.14
CA GLY A 209 20.99 19.48 14.92
C GLY A 209 20.84 19.62 16.45
N GLY A 210 19.61 19.70 16.98
CA GLY A 210 19.37 19.75 18.43
C GLY A 210 19.57 18.38 19.09
N ILE A 211 20.58 18.26 19.94
CA ILE A 211 20.94 17.00 20.60
C ILE A 211 19.93 16.69 21.70
N LYS A 212 19.26 15.54 21.64
CA LYS A 212 18.32 15.10 22.69
C LYS A 212 18.90 14.02 23.59
N ILE A 213 19.75 13.14 23.05
CA ILE A 213 20.27 11.96 23.73
C ILE A 213 21.79 11.91 23.61
N VAL A 214 22.42 11.58 24.73
CA VAL A 214 23.81 11.14 24.81
C VAL A 214 23.78 9.80 25.56
N THR A 215 24.47 8.79 25.05
CA THR A 215 24.60 7.50 25.73
C THR A 215 26.00 7.36 26.34
N VAL A 216 26.11 6.59 27.41
CA VAL A 216 27.41 6.26 28.01
C VAL A 216 27.87 4.95 27.39
N THR A 217 29.04 4.94 26.75
CA THR A 217 29.63 3.73 26.16
C THR A 217 30.72 3.14 27.04
N ASN A 218 31.35 3.96 27.88
CA ASN A 218 32.27 3.51 28.92
C ASN A 218 32.11 4.40 30.15
N LYS A 219 31.86 3.79 31.32
CA LYS A 219 31.64 4.52 32.58
C LYS A 219 32.90 5.19 33.13
N GLY A 220 34.08 4.82 32.64
CA GLY A 220 35.35 5.26 33.21
C GLY A 220 35.61 4.67 34.60
N VAL A 221 36.78 4.99 35.15
CA VAL A 221 37.21 4.56 36.49
C VAL A 221 37.99 5.67 37.18
N GLY A 222 37.72 5.88 38.46
CA GLY A 222 38.50 6.79 39.30
C GLY A 222 38.25 8.28 38.99
N LEU A 223 37.00 8.67 38.72
CA LEU A 223 36.61 10.04 38.34
C LEU A 223 36.61 11.05 39.51
N GLY A 224 37.48 10.84 40.50
CA GLY A 224 37.63 11.73 41.64
C GLY A 224 36.53 11.54 42.68
N THR A 225 35.90 12.63 43.11
CA THR A 225 34.95 12.61 44.23
C THR A 225 33.70 11.78 43.91
N ALA A 226 33.43 10.77 44.73
CA ALA A 226 32.23 9.95 44.63
C ALA A 226 30.94 10.78 44.80
N ASN A 227 29.84 10.37 44.15
CA ASN A 227 28.52 11.02 44.20
C ASN A 227 28.53 12.49 43.74
N SER A 228 29.33 12.82 42.73
CA SER A 228 29.43 14.18 42.18
C SER A 228 28.50 14.39 40.99
N VAL A 229 27.96 15.61 40.86
CA VAL A 229 27.17 16.03 39.70
C VAL A 229 27.87 17.19 39.01
N TYR A 230 28.16 17.03 37.73
CA TYR A 230 28.77 18.06 36.89
C TYR A 230 27.72 18.58 35.92
N THR A 231 27.29 19.82 36.09
CA THR A 231 26.31 20.50 35.22
C THR A 231 27.02 21.35 34.17
N SER A 232 26.32 21.67 33.08
CA SER A 232 26.84 22.55 32.01
C SER A 232 28.12 22.03 31.34
N VAL A 233 28.30 20.71 31.28
CA VAL A 233 29.40 20.08 30.54
C VAL A 233 29.16 20.29 29.04
N PRO A 234 30.03 21.00 28.32
CA PRO A 234 29.77 21.38 26.95
C PRO A 234 29.88 20.17 26.01
N ILE A 235 28.96 20.09 25.04
CA ILE A 235 29.07 19.19 23.89
C ILE A 235 29.65 20.01 22.73
N ARG A 236 30.84 19.61 22.28
CA ARG A 236 31.63 20.30 21.25
C ARG A 236 31.53 19.54 19.93
N GLY A 237 31.54 20.27 18.83
CA GLY A 237 31.37 19.77 17.47
C GLY A 237 31.32 20.95 16.52
N ASP A 238 30.49 20.85 15.49
CA ASP A 238 30.22 21.93 14.54
C ASP A 238 28.97 22.77 14.88
N GLY A 239 28.14 22.30 15.82
CA GLY A 239 27.00 23.06 16.32
C GLY A 239 27.33 24.03 17.46
N THR A 240 26.28 24.63 18.03
CA THR A 240 26.40 25.65 19.08
C THR A 240 25.48 25.40 20.27
N GLY A 241 25.97 25.69 21.47
CA GLY A 241 25.15 25.83 22.68
C GLY A 241 24.76 24.55 23.42
N ALA A 242 25.10 23.35 22.92
CA ALA A 242 24.72 22.11 23.58
C ALA A 242 25.53 21.82 24.85
N GLN A 243 24.84 21.38 25.89
CA GLN A 243 25.38 21.07 27.21
C GLN A 243 24.68 19.85 27.80
N CYS A 244 25.39 19.11 28.65
CA CYS A 244 24.84 18.00 29.41
C CYS A 244 25.21 18.08 30.89
N THR A 245 24.53 17.26 31.69
CA THR A 245 24.80 17.00 33.09
C THR A 245 25.29 15.56 33.23
N ILE A 246 26.41 15.37 33.90
CA ILE A 246 27.02 14.05 34.16
C ILE A 246 26.95 13.76 35.65
N VAL A 247 26.50 12.56 36.01
CA VAL A 247 26.44 12.09 37.40
C VAL A 247 27.48 10.98 37.59
N VAL A 248 28.35 11.15 38.59
CA VAL A 248 29.34 10.15 39.03
C VAL A 248 28.84 9.46 40.29
N ASP A 249 28.87 8.13 40.34
CA ASP A 249 28.36 7.32 41.45
C ASP A 249 29.35 7.16 42.63
N GLY A 250 28.95 6.33 43.59
CA GLY A 250 29.76 5.94 44.75
C GLY A 250 31.07 5.20 44.40
N ASN A 251 31.12 4.58 43.22
CA ASN A 251 32.28 3.84 42.71
C ASN A 251 33.24 4.73 41.91
N GLN A 252 32.98 6.04 41.84
CA GLN A 252 33.75 7.01 41.06
C GLN A 252 33.69 6.70 39.55
N GLN A 253 32.53 6.24 39.07
CA GLN A 253 32.25 5.97 37.65
C GLN A 253 31.06 6.79 37.17
N VAL A 254 30.94 7.05 35.86
CA VAL A 254 29.77 7.70 35.28
C VAL A 254 28.56 6.77 35.42
N SER A 255 27.52 7.27 36.07
CA SER A 255 26.23 6.60 36.22
C SER A 255 25.22 7.03 35.16
N SER A 256 25.14 8.33 34.87
CA SER A 256 24.21 8.85 33.87
C SER A 256 24.74 10.12 33.21
N VAL A 257 24.21 10.38 32.01
CA VAL A 257 24.37 11.64 31.28
C VAL A 257 22.99 12.08 30.81
N THR A 258 22.69 13.36 30.97
CA THR A 258 21.40 13.94 30.56
C THR A 258 21.66 15.26 29.86
N VAL A 259 21.08 15.47 28.69
CA VAL A 259 21.22 16.72 27.96
C VAL A 259 20.46 17.82 28.70
N SER A 260 21.15 18.90 29.05
CA SER A 260 20.59 20.05 29.79
C SER A 260 20.31 21.24 28.88
N ASN A 261 21.01 21.33 27.75
CA ASN A 261 20.69 22.22 26.64
C ASN A 261 20.99 21.48 25.33
N GLN A 262 20.00 21.37 24.45
CA GLN A 262 20.13 20.65 23.18
C GLN A 262 21.04 21.34 22.15
N GLY A 263 21.23 22.66 22.28
CA GLY A 263 21.90 23.46 21.25
C GLY A 263 21.21 23.39 19.88
N SER A 264 21.96 23.73 18.83
CA SER A 264 21.50 23.66 17.44
C SER A 264 22.66 23.55 16.46
N GLY A 265 22.39 23.00 15.28
CA GLY A 265 23.31 22.94 14.14
C GLY A 265 24.39 21.87 14.23
N TYR A 266 24.28 20.90 15.15
CA TYR A 266 25.24 19.80 15.23
C TYR A 266 25.00 18.77 14.13
N THR A 267 26.05 18.42 13.39
CA THR A 267 26.11 17.22 12.53
C THR A 267 27.00 16.13 13.11
N TYR A 268 27.85 16.49 14.09
CA TYR A 268 28.58 15.59 14.97
C TYR A 268 28.87 16.30 16.29
N GLY A 269 29.09 15.54 17.36
CA GLY A 269 29.40 16.10 18.67
C GLY A 269 30.15 15.14 19.56
N ASN A 270 30.89 15.68 20.52
CA ASN A 270 31.56 14.93 21.57
C ASN A 270 31.50 15.71 22.89
N VAL A 271 31.41 14.99 24.00
CA VAL A 271 31.34 15.56 25.34
C VAL A 271 32.73 15.99 25.79
N ASP A 272 32.93 17.29 26.03
CA ASP A 272 34.22 17.83 26.48
C ASP A 272 34.30 17.85 28.01
N LEU A 273 34.76 16.72 28.55
CA LEU A 273 34.93 16.51 29.98
C LEU A 273 35.85 17.55 30.63
N VAL A 274 36.94 17.92 29.96
CA VAL A 274 37.95 18.83 30.53
C VAL A 274 37.37 20.24 30.63
N ALA A 275 36.72 20.71 29.56
CA ALA A 275 36.05 22.02 29.59
C ALA A 275 34.88 22.06 30.57
N GLY A 276 34.21 20.93 30.81
CA GLY A 276 33.16 20.79 31.82
C GLY A 276 33.66 20.57 33.25
N GLY A 277 34.98 20.54 33.46
CA GLY A 277 35.57 20.30 34.79
C GLY A 277 35.39 18.87 35.32
N VAL A 278 35.02 17.92 34.47
CA VAL A 278 34.83 16.51 34.83
C VAL A 278 36.19 15.80 34.82
N PRO A 279 36.63 15.19 35.94
CA PRO A 279 37.87 14.42 35.97
C PRO A 279 37.83 13.27 34.95
N THR A 280 38.96 12.99 34.28
CA THR A 280 39.06 11.90 33.29
C THR A 280 39.43 10.56 33.91
N GLY A 281 39.78 10.54 35.21
CA GLY A 281 40.12 9.34 35.96
C GLY A 281 41.31 8.54 35.41
N THR A 282 41.46 7.30 35.90
CA THR A 282 42.45 6.33 35.40
C THR A 282 42.01 5.68 34.09
N THR A 283 40.69 5.57 33.90
CA THR A 283 40.09 5.15 32.64
C THR A 283 39.09 6.22 32.22
N ARG A 284 39.31 6.80 31.04
CA ARG A 284 38.49 7.90 30.53
C ARG A 284 37.10 7.38 30.14
N PRO A 285 36.02 8.01 30.61
CA PRO A 285 34.68 7.67 30.18
C PRO A 285 34.46 8.12 28.73
N SER A 286 33.63 7.38 28.01
CA SER A 286 33.27 7.66 26.62
C SER A 286 31.76 7.71 26.46
N PHE A 287 31.34 8.55 25.52
CA PHE A 287 29.94 8.87 25.26
C PHE A 287 29.68 8.80 23.76
N ASP A 288 28.43 8.50 23.41
CA ASP A 288 27.93 8.62 22.04
C ASP A 288 26.88 9.73 21.99
N VAL A 289 27.10 10.73 21.14
CA VAL A 289 26.20 11.89 21.00
C VAL A 289 25.28 11.61 19.81
N ILE A 290 23.99 11.43 20.08
CA ILE A 290 23.04 11.02 19.05
C ILE A 290 22.53 12.27 18.32
N ILE A 291 22.92 12.39 17.04
CA ILE A 291 22.54 13.49 16.15
C ILE A 291 21.15 13.21 15.55
N PRO A 292 20.20 14.17 15.58
CA PRO A 292 18.87 13.98 14.99
C PRO A 292 18.93 13.97 13.44
N PRO A 293 17.82 13.64 12.74
CA PRO A 293 17.74 13.88 11.31
C PRO A 293 17.83 15.38 11.00
N GLN A 294 18.15 15.74 9.76
CA GLN A 294 18.15 17.13 9.27
C GLN A 294 16.81 17.80 9.56
N GLY A 295 16.87 19.01 10.11
CA GLY A 295 15.72 19.77 10.62
C GLY A 295 15.36 19.44 12.07
N GLY A 296 15.85 18.33 12.63
CA GLY A 296 15.50 17.83 13.95
C GLY A 296 14.38 16.78 13.93
N HIS A 297 14.20 16.08 15.06
CA HIS A 297 13.11 15.10 15.22
C HIS A 297 11.74 15.76 15.05
N GLY A 298 10.92 15.24 14.14
CA GLY A 298 9.60 15.76 13.78
C GLY A 298 9.59 16.77 12.63
N ALA A 299 10.75 17.25 12.14
CA ALA A 299 10.78 18.24 11.06
C ALA A 299 10.28 17.66 9.73
N ASN A 300 10.73 16.46 9.38
CA ASN A 300 10.32 15.75 8.18
C ASN A 300 10.19 14.25 8.48
N ILE A 301 8.97 13.83 8.81
CA ILE A 301 8.67 12.43 9.16
C ILE A 301 8.76 11.47 7.97
N TYR A 302 8.63 11.92 6.72
CA TYR A 302 8.88 11.03 5.58
C TYR A 302 10.33 10.58 5.54
N ARG A 303 11.24 11.52 5.84
CA ARG A 303 12.67 11.24 5.96
C ARG A 303 12.98 10.48 7.22
N GLU A 304 12.47 10.94 8.36
CA GLU A 304 12.80 10.36 9.66
C GLU A 304 12.34 8.91 9.79
N LEU A 305 11.16 8.56 9.26
CA LEU A 305 10.59 7.22 9.37
C LEU A 305 10.86 6.31 8.17
N GLY A 306 11.51 6.82 7.11
CA GLY A 306 11.76 6.03 5.89
C GLY A 306 10.48 5.70 5.12
N ALA A 307 9.64 6.69 4.85
CA ALA A 307 8.34 6.51 4.19
C ALA A 307 8.46 6.26 2.67
N TYR A 308 9.18 5.21 2.27
CA TYR A 308 9.40 4.83 0.86
C TYR A 308 8.42 3.76 0.36
N ASN A 309 7.42 3.37 1.16
CA ASN A 309 6.34 2.50 0.73
C ASN A 309 5.07 3.32 0.53
N VAL A 310 4.29 2.99 -0.49
CA VAL A 310 2.99 3.60 -0.78
C VAL A 310 1.92 2.52 -0.74
N LEU A 311 0.86 2.75 0.03
CA LEU A 311 -0.34 1.92 0.03
C LEU A 311 -1.41 2.58 -0.85
N LEU A 312 -1.91 1.81 -1.81
CA LEU A 312 -3.08 2.11 -2.61
C LEU A 312 -4.27 1.32 -2.06
N TYR A 313 -5.35 2.03 -1.77
CA TYR A 313 -6.59 1.48 -1.25
C TYR A 313 -7.65 1.49 -2.35
N SER A 314 -8.44 0.42 -2.40
CA SER A 314 -9.63 0.35 -3.23
C SER A 314 -10.70 -0.45 -2.52
N ARG A 315 -11.93 0.04 -2.55
CA ARG A 315 -13.09 -0.70 -2.07
C ARG A 315 -13.94 -1.12 -3.25
N ILE A 316 -14.12 -2.43 -3.36
CA ILE A 316 -15.01 -3.05 -4.33
C ILE A 316 -16.29 -3.43 -3.61
N GLU A 317 -17.42 -3.01 -4.18
CA GLU A 317 -18.75 -3.35 -3.70
C GLU A 317 -19.70 -3.45 -4.89
N ASN A 318 -20.70 -4.33 -4.77
CA ASN A 318 -21.80 -4.33 -5.72
C ASN A 318 -22.75 -3.19 -5.35
N ASP A 319 -23.05 -2.31 -6.30
CA ASP A 319 -23.98 -1.22 -6.10
C ASP A 319 -25.10 -1.28 -7.15
N SER A 320 -26.32 -0.95 -6.73
CA SER A 320 -27.51 -1.08 -7.59
C SER A 320 -27.62 0.00 -8.67
N THR A 321 -26.73 0.98 -8.65
CA THR A 321 -26.67 2.11 -9.60
C THR A 321 -25.61 1.91 -10.68
N ASN A 322 -24.62 1.07 -10.40
CA ASN A 322 -23.52 0.66 -11.24
C ASN A 322 -23.07 -0.78 -10.83
N PRO A 323 -23.71 -1.82 -11.41
CA PRO A 323 -23.35 -3.22 -11.19
C PRO A 323 -22.16 -3.69 -12.06
N ASP A 324 -21.09 -2.90 -12.18
CA ASP A 324 -19.87 -3.29 -12.92
C ASP A 324 -19.14 -4.47 -12.27
N PHE A 325 -19.16 -4.50 -10.94
CA PHE A 325 -18.51 -5.53 -10.15
C PHE A 325 -19.39 -6.77 -10.00
N ILE A 326 -19.03 -7.81 -10.73
CA ILE A 326 -19.78 -9.07 -10.83
C ILE A 326 -19.93 -9.79 -9.49
N THR A 327 -20.96 -10.63 -9.39
CA THR A 327 -21.18 -11.55 -8.26
C THR A 327 -21.50 -12.94 -8.79
N GLY A 328 -21.23 -13.97 -7.99
CA GLY A 328 -21.57 -15.36 -8.33
C GLY A 328 -20.58 -16.08 -9.23
N ASN A 329 -19.53 -15.39 -9.72
CA ASN A 329 -18.35 -16.01 -10.31
C ASN A 329 -17.11 -15.64 -9.48
N GLN A 330 -16.03 -16.41 -9.62
CA GLN A 330 -14.77 -16.17 -8.94
C GLN A 330 -13.91 -15.13 -9.66
N ILE A 331 -13.00 -14.51 -8.90
CA ILE A 331 -11.90 -13.69 -9.42
C ILE A 331 -10.60 -14.18 -8.78
N ALA A 332 -9.50 -14.16 -9.54
CA ALA A 332 -8.22 -14.69 -9.07
C ALA A 332 -7.04 -13.74 -9.34
N ARG A 333 -7.30 -12.56 -9.90
CA ARG A 333 -6.30 -11.56 -10.23
C ARG A 333 -6.74 -10.17 -9.78
N VAL A 334 -5.80 -9.44 -9.19
CA VAL A 334 -5.95 -8.02 -8.85
C VAL A 334 -4.76 -7.28 -9.43
N GLY A 335 -4.94 -6.04 -9.87
CA GLY A 335 -3.82 -5.23 -10.32
C GLY A 335 -4.08 -3.74 -10.27
N VAL A 336 -3.11 -2.96 -10.73
CA VAL A 336 -3.21 -1.51 -10.88
C VAL A 336 -2.77 -1.12 -12.28
N VAL A 337 -3.58 -0.27 -12.91
CA VAL A 337 -3.30 0.33 -14.22
C VAL A 337 -3.23 1.85 -14.10
N GLU A 338 -2.20 2.41 -14.71
CA GLU A 338 -2.00 3.85 -14.87
C GLU A 338 -2.50 4.30 -16.25
N ASN A 339 -3.23 5.41 -16.26
CA ASN A 339 -3.72 6.12 -17.44
C ASN A 339 -4.50 5.26 -18.46
N PRO A 340 -5.45 4.40 -18.04
CA PRO A 340 -6.32 3.72 -19.00
C PRO A 340 -7.20 4.74 -19.74
N GLN A 341 -7.57 4.44 -20.98
CA GLN A 341 -8.42 5.28 -21.83
C GLN A 341 -9.87 4.82 -21.77
N GLN A 342 -10.81 5.73 -22.01
CA GLN A 342 -12.21 5.40 -22.21
C GLN A 342 -12.39 4.64 -23.55
N PHE A 343 -13.29 3.66 -23.56
CA PHE A 343 -13.65 2.93 -24.77
C PHE A 343 -14.10 3.88 -25.90
N GLY A 344 -13.67 3.60 -27.13
CA GLY A 344 -13.99 4.43 -28.30
C GLY A 344 -13.36 5.82 -28.31
N SER A 345 -12.41 6.12 -27.40
CA SER A 345 -11.79 7.44 -27.25
C SER A 345 -10.27 7.32 -27.01
N SER A 346 -9.57 8.45 -27.13
CA SER A 346 -8.18 8.63 -26.66
C SER A 346 -8.09 9.35 -25.32
N SER A 347 -9.24 9.77 -24.77
CA SER A 347 -9.32 10.44 -23.46
C SER A 347 -9.09 9.44 -22.33
N LEU A 348 -8.47 9.89 -21.25
CA LEU A 348 -8.30 9.08 -20.04
C LEU A 348 -9.66 8.72 -19.44
N LEU A 349 -9.75 7.51 -18.89
CA LEU A 349 -10.91 7.06 -18.13
C LEU A 349 -11.03 7.91 -16.85
N GLN A 350 -12.20 8.52 -16.66
CA GLN A 350 -12.47 9.38 -15.51
C GLN A 350 -13.53 8.83 -14.54
N ALA A 351 -14.31 7.84 -14.98
CA ALA A 351 -15.40 7.24 -14.19
C ALA A 351 -14.87 6.61 -12.90
N ASP A 352 -15.62 6.69 -11.82
CA ASP A 352 -15.21 6.09 -10.53
C ASP A 352 -15.12 4.56 -10.60
N LYS A 353 -16.01 3.96 -11.39
CA LYS A 353 -16.07 2.53 -11.72
C LYS A 353 -16.23 2.39 -13.22
N ALA A 354 -15.68 1.31 -13.77
CA ALA A 354 -15.86 0.98 -15.18
C ALA A 354 -15.84 -0.53 -15.40
N SER A 355 -16.69 -1.02 -16.28
CA SER A 355 -16.64 -2.38 -16.81
C SER A 355 -15.58 -2.52 -17.90
N ALA A 356 -14.78 -3.59 -17.83
CA ALA A 356 -13.93 -4.07 -18.92
C ALA A 356 -14.62 -5.14 -19.78
N LEU A 357 -15.80 -5.60 -19.36
CA LEU A 357 -16.56 -6.64 -20.05
C LEU A 357 -17.49 -6.05 -21.11
N SER A 358 -17.78 -6.83 -22.14
CA SER A 358 -18.93 -6.59 -23.01
C SER A 358 -20.20 -7.19 -22.39
N ALA A 359 -21.37 -6.72 -22.81
CA ALA A 359 -22.64 -7.27 -22.33
C ALA A 359 -23.70 -7.37 -23.42
N LEU A 360 -24.59 -8.37 -23.28
CA LEU A 360 -25.77 -8.55 -24.11
C LEU A 360 -27.02 -8.40 -23.27
N LYS A 361 -28.00 -7.66 -23.79
CA LYS A 361 -29.37 -7.67 -23.27
C LYS A 361 -30.11 -8.81 -23.98
N LEU A 362 -30.53 -9.80 -23.21
CA LEU A 362 -31.23 -10.97 -23.72
C LEU A 362 -32.73 -10.89 -23.41
N VAL A 363 -33.52 -11.44 -24.33
CA VAL A 363 -34.97 -11.62 -24.27
C VAL A 363 -35.35 -13.02 -24.78
N GLY A 364 -36.56 -13.44 -24.46
CA GLY A 364 -37.11 -14.73 -24.86
C GLY A 364 -37.95 -15.37 -23.76
N THR A 365 -38.76 -16.36 -24.13
CA THR A 365 -39.55 -17.12 -23.17
C THR A 365 -38.61 -17.81 -22.17
N GLY A 366 -38.82 -17.54 -20.88
CA GLY A 366 -38.01 -18.15 -19.82
C GLY A 366 -36.69 -17.44 -19.50
N TYR A 367 -36.41 -16.25 -20.06
CA TYR A 367 -35.17 -15.50 -19.75
C TYR A 367 -34.99 -15.28 -18.25
N SER A 368 -36.07 -15.06 -17.50
CA SER A 368 -36.06 -14.86 -16.05
C SER A 368 -35.81 -16.12 -15.22
N THR A 369 -35.75 -17.27 -15.87
CA THR A 369 -35.43 -18.57 -15.28
C THR A 369 -34.21 -19.24 -15.94
N ALA A 370 -33.65 -18.60 -16.98
CA ALA A 370 -32.48 -19.10 -17.67
C ALA A 370 -31.27 -19.08 -16.74
N SER A 371 -30.40 -20.08 -16.89
CA SER A 371 -29.16 -20.18 -16.13
C SER A 371 -28.00 -20.26 -17.09
N PHE A 372 -27.04 -19.35 -16.93
CA PHE A 372 -25.76 -19.36 -17.63
C PHE A 372 -24.70 -19.65 -16.57
N ALA A 373 -24.03 -20.79 -16.67
CA ALA A 373 -22.97 -21.13 -15.71
C ALA A 373 -21.75 -20.24 -15.93
N GLY A 374 -21.14 -19.75 -14.85
CA GLY A 374 -19.87 -19.02 -14.92
C GLY A 374 -18.81 -19.82 -15.69
N ASP A 375 -18.00 -19.11 -16.48
CA ASP A 375 -16.91 -19.61 -17.32
C ASP A 375 -17.32 -20.53 -18.47
N SER A 376 -18.60 -20.87 -18.60
CA SER A 376 -19.11 -21.64 -19.73
C SER A 376 -19.09 -20.83 -21.02
N TYR A 377 -19.04 -21.52 -22.15
CA TYR A 377 -19.08 -20.90 -23.48
C TYR A 377 -20.51 -20.70 -23.96
N PHE A 378 -20.74 -19.64 -24.72
CA PHE A 378 -21.95 -19.43 -25.51
C PHE A 378 -21.60 -18.86 -26.88
N THR A 379 -22.48 -19.04 -27.85
CA THR A 379 -22.21 -18.67 -29.24
C THR A 379 -23.35 -17.90 -29.89
N GLN A 380 -23.03 -17.20 -30.96
CA GLN A 380 -23.97 -16.61 -31.90
C GLN A 380 -23.50 -16.89 -33.33
N THR A 381 -24.41 -17.31 -34.20
CA THR A 381 -24.13 -17.32 -35.65
C THR A 381 -24.30 -15.90 -36.20
N VAL A 382 -23.19 -15.22 -36.47
CA VAL A 382 -23.19 -13.80 -36.93
C VAL A 382 -23.46 -13.70 -38.43
N SER A 383 -22.96 -14.65 -39.21
CA SER A 383 -23.25 -14.82 -40.64
C SER A 383 -22.94 -16.26 -41.07
N THR A 384 -23.26 -16.60 -42.31
CA THR A 384 -22.92 -17.91 -42.89
C THR A 384 -21.42 -18.22 -42.70
N GLY A 385 -21.10 -19.24 -41.91
CA GLY A 385 -19.71 -19.66 -41.64
C GLY A 385 -18.96 -18.83 -40.59
N THR A 386 -19.61 -17.88 -39.91
CA THR A 386 -18.99 -16.99 -38.92
C THR A 386 -19.73 -17.09 -37.59
N THR A 387 -19.01 -17.46 -36.53
CA THR A 387 -19.57 -17.67 -35.19
C THR A 387 -18.84 -16.80 -34.18
N ALA A 388 -19.57 -15.95 -33.47
CA ALA A 388 -19.07 -15.30 -32.27
C ALA A 388 -19.16 -16.27 -31.10
N VAL A 389 -18.17 -16.24 -30.22
CA VAL A 389 -18.11 -17.04 -29.00
C VAL A 389 -17.65 -16.17 -27.85
N GLY A 390 -18.24 -16.36 -26.68
CA GLY A 390 -17.86 -15.65 -25.46
C GLY A 390 -17.87 -16.58 -24.26
N ARG A 391 -17.15 -16.18 -23.21
CA ARG A 391 -17.20 -16.83 -21.89
C ARG A 391 -18.13 -16.07 -20.98
N VAL A 392 -19.05 -16.79 -20.34
CA VAL A 392 -20.01 -16.23 -19.39
C VAL A 392 -19.26 -15.74 -18.16
N ILE A 393 -19.40 -14.46 -17.83
CA ILE A 393 -18.93 -13.93 -16.56
C ILE A 393 -20.07 -13.85 -15.54
N SER A 394 -21.20 -13.27 -15.93
CA SER A 394 -22.38 -13.18 -15.08
C SER A 394 -23.65 -13.01 -15.89
N TYR A 395 -24.77 -13.53 -15.38
CA TYR A 395 -26.10 -13.33 -15.95
C TYR A 395 -27.08 -12.90 -14.86
N ASP A 396 -27.74 -11.76 -15.06
CA ASP A 396 -28.81 -11.30 -14.17
C ASP A 396 -30.18 -11.73 -14.73
N GLN A 397 -30.82 -12.67 -14.05
CA GLN A 397 -32.14 -13.19 -14.41
C GLN A 397 -33.25 -12.13 -14.35
N ASN A 398 -33.09 -11.06 -13.55
CA ASN A 398 -34.11 -10.01 -13.49
C ASN A 398 -34.07 -9.16 -14.76
N THR A 399 -32.89 -8.67 -15.10
CA THR A 399 -32.69 -7.72 -16.21
C THR A 399 -32.44 -8.41 -17.54
N GLY A 400 -32.05 -9.68 -17.55
CA GLY A 400 -31.64 -10.42 -18.75
C GLY A 400 -30.28 -9.95 -19.28
N VAL A 401 -29.43 -9.31 -18.47
CA VAL A 401 -28.10 -8.88 -18.89
C VAL A 401 -27.10 -10.00 -18.70
N LEU A 402 -26.41 -10.38 -19.79
CA LEU A 402 -25.30 -11.32 -19.81
C LEU A 402 -24.00 -10.54 -20.01
N LYS A 403 -23.13 -10.51 -19.00
CA LYS A 403 -21.77 -9.97 -19.13
C LYS A 403 -20.79 -11.07 -19.51
N PHE A 404 -19.89 -10.75 -20.42
CA PHE A 404 -18.95 -11.70 -21.00
C PHE A 404 -17.65 -11.02 -21.41
N TRP A 405 -16.65 -11.85 -21.66
CA TRP A 405 -15.38 -11.49 -22.24
C TRP A 405 -15.06 -12.43 -23.40
N GLN A 406 -14.21 -11.93 -24.29
CA GLN A 406 -13.68 -12.67 -25.41
C GLN A 406 -12.16 -12.52 -25.35
N ASP A 407 -11.44 -13.60 -25.11
CA ASP A 407 -9.98 -13.61 -25.06
C ASP A 407 -9.41 -14.39 -26.24
N ARG A 408 -8.08 -14.32 -26.39
CA ARG A 408 -7.39 -15.04 -27.46
C ARG A 408 -7.59 -16.56 -27.43
N SER A 409 -7.96 -17.16 -26.30
CA SER A 409 -8.25 -18.59 -26.23
C SER A 409 -9.42 -19.02 -27.14
N LEU A 410 -10.26 -18.06 -27.53
CA LEU A 410 -11.40 -18.26 -28.42
C LEU A 410 -11.04 -18.19 -29.91
N SER A 411 -9.83 -17.73 -30.25
CA SER A 411 -9.41 -17.44 -31.62
C SER A 411 -8.01 -17.99 -31.93
N GLY A 412 -7.79 -19.28 -31.67
CA GLY A 412 -6.55 -19.95 -32.10
C GLY A 412 -5.41 -19.99 -31.10
N PHE A 413 -5.66 -19.72 -29.81
CA PHE A 413 -4.68 -19.91 -28.75
C PHE A 413 -5.27 -20.76 -27.61
N ASN A 414 -4.43 -21.27 -26.72
CA ASN A 414 -4.86 -21.81 -25.44
C ASN A 414 -4.51 -20.83 -24.30
N THR A 415 -4.95 -21.14 -23.08
CA THR A 415 -4.71 -20.31 -21.88
C THR A 415 -3.23 -20.14 -21.53
N VAL A 416 -2.35 -21.04 -21.98
CA VAL A 416 -0.89 -20.88 -21.83
C VAL A 416 -0.22 -20.13 -22.99
N GLY A 417 -1.00 -19.61 -23.94
CA GLY A 417 -0.52 -18.78 -25.04
C GLY A 417 0.05 -19.53 -26.24
N THR A 418 -0.16 -20.84 -26.32
CA THR A 418 0.29 -21.65 -27.45
C THR A 418 -0.74 -21.62 -28.58
N ALA A 419 -0.29 -21.29 -29.78
CA ALA A 419 -1.11 -21.30 -30.98
C ALA A 419 -1.71 -22.70 -31.26
N GLN A 420 -2.98 -22.73 -31.61
CA GLN A 420 -3.73 -23.91 -32.00
C GLN A 420 -3.84 -23.96 -33.53
N THR A 421 -3.59 -25.12 -34.12
CA THR A 421 -3.65 -25.29 -35.58
C THR A 421 -5.06 -25.53 -36.11
N GLN A 422 -6.01 -25.86 -35.22
CA GLN A 422 -7.41 -26.16 -35.55
C GLN A 422 -8.35 -25.58 -34.48
N PRO A 423 -8.48 -24.25 -34.40
CA PRO A 423 -9.42 -23.63 -33.46
C PRO A 423 -10.87 -24.01 -33.78
N THR A 424 -11.65 -24.28 -32.73
CA THR A 424 -13.07 -24.70 -32.84
C THR A 424 -13.94 -23.65 -33.55
N TYR A 425 -13.67 -22.35 -33.34
CA TYR A 425 -14.48 -21.25 -33.86
C TYR A 425 -13.77 -20.40 -34.92
N GLY A 426 -12.62 -20.86 -35.42
CA GLY A 426 -11.79 -20.13 -36.39
C GLY A 426 -10.66 -19.34 -35.75
N PHE A 427 -9.84 -18.72 -36.61
CA PHE A 427 -8.65 -17.95 -36.19
C PHE A 427 -8.98 -16.49 -35.87
N ASP A 428 -10.14 -16.00 -36.31
CA ASP A 428 -10.57 -14.62 -36.09
C ASP A 428 -11.51 -14.54 -34.89
N LEU A 429 -11.22 -13.62 -33.97
CA LEU A 429 -12.14 -13.31 -32.88
C LEU A 429 -13.31 -12.49 -33.44
N THR A 430 -14.50 -13.09 -33.49
CA THR A 430 -15.71 -12.43 -34.01
C THR A 430 -16.54 -11.86 -32.86
N GLU A 431 -16.90 -10.58 -32.96
CA GLU A 431 -17.80 -9.90 -32.02
C GLU A 431 -19.26 -10.36 -32.17
N PHE A 432 -20.02 -10.32 -31.08
CA PHE A 432 -21.47 -10.49 -31.13
C PHE A 432 -22.14 -9.32 -31.87
N SER A 433 -23.24 -9.58 -32.57
CA SER A 433 -23.88 -8.58 -33.43
C SER A 433 -25.40 -8.50 -33.24
N GLY A 434 -25.90 -7.28 -33.03
CA GLY A 434 -27.33 -6.96 -33.03
C GLY A 434 -27.92 -6.83 -34.44
N SER A 435 -27.08 -6.92 -35.48
CA SER A 435 -27.48 -6.93 -36.88
C SER A 435 -26.73 -8.03 -37.63
N PRO A 436 -27.06 -9.32 -37.41
CA PRO A 436 -26.41 -10.44 -38.08
C PRO A 436 -26.52 -10.33 -39.61
N GLY A 437 -25.47 -10.78 -40.32
CA GLY A 437 -25.45 -10.84 -41.77
C GLY A 437 -26.31 -11.99 -42.32
N THR A 438 -26.24 -12.22 -43.63
CA THR A 438 -26.99 -13.31 -44.29
C THR A 438 -26.67 -14.68 -43.68
N GLY A 439 -27.72 -15.39 -43.24
CA GLY A 439 -27.61 -16.69 -42.56
C GLY A 439 -27.23 -16.60 -41.08
N GLY A 440 -27.12 -15.39 -40.52
CA GLY A 440 -26.94 -15.15 -39.10
C GLY A 440 -28.26 -15.18 -38.31
N SER A 441 -28.15 -15.14 -36.98
CA SER A 441 -29.27 -15.19 -36.04
C SER A 441 -29.02 -14.28 -34.84
N LEU A 442 -30.08 -13.72 -34.26
CA LEU A 442 -30.04 -13.03 -32.97
C LEU A 442 -30.01 -14.01 -31.79
N VAL A 443 -30.18 -15.31 -32.05
CA VAL A 443 -30.16 -16.35 -31.03
C VAL A 443 -28.76 -16.51 -30.47
N ILE A 444 -28.69 -16.50 -29.15
CA ILE A 444 -27.53 -16.86 -28.34
C ILE A 444 -27.73 -18.27 -27.81
N SER A 445 -26.80 -19.15 -28.13
CA SER A 445 -26.83 -20.56 -27.73
C SER A 445 -25.76 -20.86 -26.68
N PRO A 446 -26.13 -21.06 -25.41
CA PRO A 446 -25.18 -21.46 -24.39
C PRO A 446 -24.84 -22.95 -24.47
N THR A 447 -23.64 -23.32 -24.01
CA THR A 447 -23.26 -24.74 -23.86
C THR A 447 -24.14 -25.44 -22.81
N THR A 448 -24.58 -24.70 -21.79
CA THR A 448 -25.52 -25.14 -20.76
C THR A 448 -26.59 -24.07 -20.54
N GLY A 449 -27.86 -24.44 -20.64
CA GLY A 449 -28.97 -23.50 -20.42
C GLY A 449 -30.01 -23.53 -21.54
N GLN A 450 -30.62 -22.37 -21.79
CA GLN A 450 -31.65 -22.20 -22.81
C GLN A 450 -31.25 -21.12 -23.81
N ASP A 451 -31.62 -21.33 -25.07
CA ASP A 451 -31.45 -20.35 -26.13
C ASP A 451 -32.28 -19.10 -25.82
N LEU A 452 -31.64 -17.93 -25.89
CA LEU A 452 -32.28 -16.62 -25.80
C LEU A 452 -31.91 -15.80 -27.04
N SER A 453 -32.50 -14.63 -27.22
CA SER A 453 -32.17 -13.73 -28.33
C SER A 453 -31.70 -12.38 -27.83
N ILE A 454 -30.79 -11.74 -28.58
CA ILE A 454 -30.39 -10.34 -28.33
C ILE A 454 -31.62 -9.44 -28.52
N ASP A 455 -31.86 -8.57 -27.54
CA ASP A 455 -32.93 -7.58 -27.54
C ASP A 455 -32.52 -6.35 -28.35
N THR A 456 -32.62 -6.45 -29.67
CA THR A 456 -32.19 -5.38 -30.59
C THR A 456 -33.02 -4.11 -30.49
N ASP A 457 -34.18 -4.17 -29.82
CA ASP A 457 -35.03 -3.01 -29.58
C ASP A 457 -34.59 -2.21 -28.34
N PHE A 458 -33.69 -2.76 -27.52
CA PHE A 458 -33.21 -2.12 -26.30
C PHE A 458 -31.98 -1.24 -26.55
N THR A 459 -32.14 0.05 -26.29
CA THR A 459 -31.04 1.03 -26.21
C THR A 459 -31.18 1.82 -24.91
N GLY A 460 -30.09 1.96 -24.15
CA GLY A 460 -30.06 2.69 -22.90
C GLY A 460 -29.22 2.05 -21.81
N ILE A 461 -29.21 2.66 -20.62
CA ILE A 461 -28.43 2.25 -19.44
C ILE A 461 -29.31 1.76 -18.28
N THR A 462 -30.64 1.86 -18.42
CA THR A 462 -31.60 1.43 -17.40
C THR A 462 -32.78 0.69 -18.01
N THR A 463 -33.38 -0.22 -17.26
CA THR A 463 -34.68 -0.82 -17.59
C THR A 463 -35.66 -0.71 -16.41
N VAL A 464 -36.96 -0.70 -16.70
CA VAL A 464 -38.01 -0.64 -15.68
C VAL A 464 -38.78 -1.95 -15.67
N ILE A 465 -38.73 -2.67 -14.55
CA ILE A 465 -39.42 -3.93 -14.35
C ILE A 465 -40.23 -3.82 -13.06
N ASN A 466 -41.54 -4.09 -13.12
CA ASN A 466 -42.45 -4.02 -11.96
C ASN A 466 -42.36 -2.69 -11.18
N ASN A 467 -42.35 -1.56 -11.90
CA ASN A 467 -42.20 -0.20 -11.36
C ASN A 467 -40.89 0.06 -10.58
N ARG A 468 -39.88 -0.78 -10.75
CA ARG A 468 -38.53 -0.57 -10.24
C ARG A 468 -37.56 -0.32 -11.39
N THR A 469 -36.77 0.74 -11.27
CA THR A 469 -35.67 1.03 -12.19
C THR A 469 -34.44 0.19 -11.81
N TYR A 470 -33.87 -0.49 -12.79
CA TYR A 470 -32.63 -1.23 -12.71
C TYR A 470 -31.59 -0.53 -13.57
N TYR A 471 -30.43 -0.21 -12.98
CA TYR A 471 -29.27 0.29 -13.71
C TYR A 471 -28.45 -0.89 -14.19
N LEU A 472 -27.95 -0.82 -15.42
CA LEU A 472 -27.26 -1.94 -16.07
C LEU A 472 -25.72 -1.79 -16.05
N GLY A 473 -25.21 -0.67 -15.52
CA GLY A 473 -23.78 -0.33 -15.47
C GLY A 473 -23.26 0.20 -16.79
N GLN A 474 -23.63 -0.43 -17.91
CA GLN A 474 -23.16 -0.09 -19.24
C GLN A 474 -24.29 0.43 -20.13
N THR A 475 -23.94 1.25 -21.13
CA THR A 475 -24.90 1.73 -22.13
C THR A 475 -25.03 0.70 -23.25
N PHE A 476 -26.27 0.24 -23.48
CA PHE A 476 -26.61 -0.66 -24.57
C PHE A 476 -27.04 0.13 -25.80
N ASP A 477 -26.65 -0.36 -26.96
CA ASP A 477 -27.17 0.03 -28.26
C ASP A 477 -27.58 -1.24 -29.02
N SER A 478 -28.85 -1.32 -29.41
CA SER A 478 -29.42 -2.50 -30.08
C SER A 478 -29.12 -3.82 -29.35
N GLY A 479 -29.28 -3.79 -28.02
CA GLY A 479 -29.08 -4.95 -27.14
C GLY A 479 -27.63 -5.33 -26.86
N ILE A 480 -26.64 -4.55 -27.33
CA ILE A 480 -25.21 -4.79 -27.09
C ILE A 480 -24.60 -3.62 -26.33
N ALA A 481 -23.81 -3.91 -25.31
CA ALA A 481 -23.00 -2.92 -24.61
C ALA A 481 -21.51 -3.24 -24.77
N ASN A 482 -20.74 -2.22 -25.14
CA ASN A 482 -19.29 -2.26 -25.16
C ASN A 482 -18.71 -2.09 -23.74
N PRO A 483 -17.45 -2.49 -23.51
CA PRO A 483 -16.69 -2.09 -22.33
C PRO A 483 -16.68 -0.57 -22.18
N GLU A 484 -16.49 -0.08 -20.96
CA GLU A 484 -16.34 1.36 -20.67
C GLU A 484 -14.87 1.79 -20.71
N VAL A 485 -13.96 0.87 -20.41
CA VAL A 485 -12.52 1.04 -20.59
C VAL A 485 -12.07 0.48 -21.93
N LYS A 486 -11.11 1.15 -22.56
CA LYS A 486 -10.47 0.65 -23.77
C LYS A 486 -9.43 -0.41 -23.40
N ALA A 487 -9.61 -1.63 -23.91
CA ALA A 487 -8.62 -2.69 -23.75
C ALA A 487 -7.24 -2.28 -24.29
N HIS A 488 -6.17 -2.81 -23.68
CA HIS A 488 -4.77 -2.54 -24.04
C HIS A 488 -4.39 -1.05 -24.04
N SER A 489 -4.92 -0.27 -23.10
CA SER A 489 -4.60 1.15 -22.94
C SER A 489 -3.92 1.43 -21.60
N GLY A 490 -3.16 2.52 -21.49
CA GLY A 490 -2.42 2.80 -20.26
C GLY A 490 -1.26 1.82 -20.02
N SER A 491 -0.84 1.68 -18.76
CA SER A 491 0.27 0.80 -18.36
C SER A 491 -0.09 0.03 -17.10
N ILE A 492 0.02 -1.30 -17.14
CA ILE A 492 -0.18 -2.14 -15.95
C ILE A 492 1.08 -2.05 -15.09
N ILE A 493 0.93 -1.47 -13.89
CA ILE A 493 2.06 -1.20 -12.98
C ILE A 493 2.13 -2.16 -11.79
N TYR A 494 1.09 -2.97 -11.59
CA TYR A 494 1.04 -3.98 -10.53
C TYR A 494 0.06 -5.10 -10.91
N VAL A 495 0.44 -6.34 -10.61
CA VAL A 495 -0.44 -7.51 -10.73
C VAL A 495 -0.15 -8.45 -9.56
N ASP A 496 -1.22 -9.02 -9.00
CA ASP A 496 -1.23 -10.04 -7.98
C ASP A 496 -2.13 -11.19 -8.43
N ASN A 497 -1.55 -12.38 -8.53
CA ASN A 497 -2.28 -13.62 -8.72
C ASN A 497 -2.49 -14.24 -7.35
N ARG A 498 -3.73 -14.58 -7.03
CA ARG A 498 -4.10 -15.04 -5.69
C ARG A 498 -5.13 -16.16 -5.75
N PRO A 499 -5.36 -16.89 -4.64
CA PRO A 499 -6.43 -17.86 -4.59
C PRO A 499 -7.75 -17.22 -4.97
N SER A 500 -8.58 -17.95 -5.70
CA SER A 500 -9.81 -17.42 -6.24
C SER A 500 -10.82 -17.05 -5.15
N ILE A 501 -11.58 -15.98 -5.40
CA ILE A 501 -12.55 -15.43 -4.47
C ILE A 501 -13.88 -15.30 -5.19
N THR A 502 -14.90 -16.04 -4.74
CA THR A 502 -16.28 -15.87 -5.22
C THR A 502 -16.96 -14.76 -4.44
N ARG A 503 -17.45 -13.73 -5.16
CA ARG A 503 -18.10 -12.57 -4.54
C ARG A 503 -19.60 -12.77 -4.37
N SER A 504 -20.11 -12.35 -3.21
CA SER A 504 -21.56 -12.25 -2.95
C SER A 504 -22.04 -10.79 -3.01
N SER A 505 -23.33 -10.58 -3.27
CA SER A 505 -23.90 -9.23 -3.43
C SER A 505 -23.87 -8.36 -2.16
N ASN A 506 -23.79 -8.98 -0.99
CA ASN A 506 -23.69 -8.28 0.30
C ASN A 506 -22.24 -8.11 0.77
N GLN A 507 -21.27 -8.62 0.01
CA GLN A 507 -19.86 -8.55 0.36
C GLN A 507 -19.25 -7.24 -0.12
N LYS A 508 -18.38 -6.69 0.73
CA LYS A 508 -17.47 -5.60 0.37
C LYS A 508 -16.06 -6.13 0.49
N GLU A 509 -15.24 -5.83 -0.50
CA GLU A 509 -13.84 -6.23 -0.52
C GLU A 509 -12.96 -5.00 -0.48
N ASP A 510 -12.07 -4.97 0.50
CA ASP A 510 -11.04 -3.95 0.62
C ASP A 510 -9.73 -4.51 0.04
N ILE A 511 -9.22 -3.85 -0.99
CA ILE A 511 -7.96 -4.16 -1.65
C ILE A 511 -6.93 -3.13 -1.18
N LYS A 512 -5.82 -3.63 -0.63
CA LYS A 512 -4.67 -2.82 -0.20
C LYS A 512 -3.44 -3.31 -0.96
N VAL A 513 -2.91 -2.49 -1.86
CA VAL A 513 -1.69 -2.77 -2.62
C VAL A 513 -0.55 -1.94 -2.04
N ILE A 514 0.57 -2.57 -1.68
CA ILE A 514 1.74 -1.88 -1.14
C ILE A 514 2.84 -1.92 -2.20
N LEU A 515 3.23 -0.73 -2.66
CA LEU A 515 4.34 -0.53 -3.58
C LEU A 515 5.55 -0.02 -2.79
N GLN A 516 6.68 -0.69 -2.97
CA GLN A 516 7.95 -0.31 -2.36
C GLN A 516 8.88 0.28 -3.43
N PHE A 517 9.44 1.45 -3.16
CA PHE A 517 10.39 2.14 -4.04
C PHE A 517 11.83 1.95 -3.60
#